data_AF-A0A1M7ZZ86-F1
#
_entry.id   AF-A0A1M7ZZ86-F1
#
_cell.length_a   1.000
_cell.length_b   1.000
_cell.length_c   1.000
_cell.angle_alpha   90.00
_cell.angle_beta   90.00
_cell.angle_gamma   90.00
#
_symmetry.space_group_name_H-M   'P 1'
#
loop_
_entity.id
_entity.type
_entity.pdbx_description
1 polymer ?
#
loop_
_entity_poly.entity_id
_entity_poly.type
_entity_poly.pdbx_seq_one_letter_code
_entity_poly.pdbx_strand_id
1 'polypeptide(L)'
;MRKVILCLVLVFSSLNLFAQDYTSLDVGSLQKMEDYVKAEPKVLECANFLLQTPHEKNNLNRLSATQYILKWMEGTDYTFNIDSKAVELTDGNNDLFGLYMTSMPKVVLENKDTELAADEVHNKVVELLVAYCKNEKNNMKPTKKLKKLMK
;
A
#
# COMPACT_ATOMS: atom_id res chain seq x y z
N MET A 1 -9.40 7.19 42.42
CA MET A 1 -9.46 5.82 41.83
C MET A 1 -10.18 5.77 40.49
N ARG A 2 -11.44 6.25 40.37
CA ARG A 2 -12.21 6.23 39.10
C ARG A 2 -11.54 6.93 37.90
N LYS A 3 -10.83 8.05 38.13
CA LYS A 3 -10.09 8.79 37.08
C LYS A 3 -8.80 8.09 36.64
N VAL A 4 -8.13 7.35 37.54
CA VAL A 4 -6.90 6.60 37.22
C VAL A 4 -7.23 5.36 36.39
N ILE A 5 -8.36 4.70 36.69
CA ILE A 5 -8.87 3.58 35.90
C ILE A 5 -9.24 4.01 34.47
N LEU A 6 -9.84 5.19 34.30
CA LEU A 6 -10.19 5.73 32.98
C LEU A 6 -8.94 6.01 32.11
N CYS A 7 -7.87 6.54 32.72
CA CYS A 7 -6.59 6.75 32.03
C CYS A 7 -5.92 5.42 31.65
N LEU A 8 -6.02 4.38 32.48
CA LEU A 8 -5.46 3.05 32.14
C LEU A 8 -6.18 2.42 30.94
N VAL A 9 -7.51 2.53 30.85
CA VAL A 9 -8.31 1.94 29.75
C VAL A 9 -8.01 2.61 28.40
N LEU A 10 -7.77 3.93 28.38
CA LEU A 10 -7.40 4.66 27.15
C LEU A 10 -6.00 4.28 26.63
N VAL A 11 -5.06 3.95 27.52
CA VAL A 11 -3.70 3.53 27.12
C VAL A 11 -3.71 2.15 26.47
N PHE A 12 -4.53 1.21 26.94
CA PHE A 12 -4.66 -0.12 26.31
C PHE A 12 -5.34 -0.07 24.93
N SER A 13 -6.15 0.96 24.65
CA SER A 13 -6.82 1.13 23.35
C SER A 13 -5.85 1.53 22.23
N SER A 14 -4.66 2.03 22.58
CA SER A 14 -3.64 2.46 21.60
C SER A 14 -2.71 1.35 21.14
N LEU A 15 -2.81 0.16 21.74
CA LEU A 15 -2.13 -1.04 21.26
C LEU A 15 -2.90 -1.55 20.04
N ASN A 16 -2.70 -0.89 18.89
CA ASN A 16 -3.16 -1.34 17.58
C ASN A 16 -2.42 -2.65 17.24
N LEU A 17 -2.92 -3.77 17.76
CA LEU A 17 -2.63 -5.08 17.21
C LEU A 17 -3.25 -5.10 15.80
N PHE A 18 -2.42 -5.31 14.78
CA PHE A 18 -2.82 -5.50 13.40
C PHE A 18 -3.62 -6.81 13.28
N ALA A 19 -4.87 -6.80 13.72
CA ALA A 19 -5.82 -7.90 13.60
C ALA A 19 -6.65 -7.79 12.30
N GLN A 20 -6.17 -7.05 11.30
CA GLN A 20 -6.88 -6.93 10.03
C GLN A 20 -6.83 -8.26 9.27
N ASP A 21 -8.00 -8.87 9.10
CA ASP A 21 -8.20 -10.04 8.25
C ASP A 21 -8.74 -9.60 6.88
N TYR A 22 -7.85 -9.61 5.89
CA TYR A 22 -8.13 -9.31 4.50
C TYR A 22 -8.51 -10.55 3.69
N THR A 23 -8.45 -11.76 4.26
CA THR A 23 -8.82 -12.99 3.54
C THR A 23 -10.30 -13.06 3.17
N SER A 24 -11.13 -12.26 3.85
CA SER A 24 -12.57 -12.11 3.59
C SER A 24 -12.92 -11.06 2.53
N LEU A 25 -11.93 -10.35 1.97
CA LEU A 25 -12.18 -9.35 0.93
C LEU A 25 -12.77 -10.00 -0.32
N ASP A 26 -13.99 -9.60 -0.67
CA ASP A 26 -14.66 -10.05 -1.88
C ASP A 26 -14.32 -9.14 -3.07
N VAL A 27 -13.37 -9.58 -3.89
CA VAL A 27 -13.01 -8.91 -5.16
C VAL A 27 -14.15 -8.92 -6.18
N GLY A 28 -15.10 -9.86 -6.07
CA GLY A 28 -16.26 -9.97 -6.95
C GLY A 28 -17.32 -8.89 -6.74
N SER A 29 -17.23 -8.16 -5.61
CA SER A 29 -18.11 -7.04 -5.28
C SER A 29 -17.82 -5.77 -6.09
N LEU A 30 -16.65 -5.65 -6.73
CA LEU A 30 -16.27 -4.50 -7.56
C LEU A 30 -16.71 -4.73 -9.01
N GLN A 31 -17.88 -4.20 -9.38
CA GLN A 31 -18.48 -4.47 -10.69
C GLN A 31 -18.77 -3.21 -11.51
N LYS A 32 -19.27 -2.16 -10.87
CA LYS A 32 -19.60 -0.88 -11.50
C LYS A 32 -18.85 0.26 -10.85
N MET A 33 -18.79 1.41 -11.54
CA MET A 33 -17.98 2.56 -11.14
C MET A 33 -18.22 3.00 -9.68
N GLU A 34 -19.47 2.98 -9.22
CA GLU A 34 -19.81 3.36 -7.84
C GLU A 34 -19.19 2.43 -6.80
N ASP A 35 -18.98 1.16 -7.12
CA ASP A 35 -18.33 0.20 -6.21
C ASP A 35 -16.86 0.54 -6.06
N TYR A 36 -16.19 0.93 -7.14
CA TYR A 36 -14.77 1.36 -7.11
C TYR A 36 -14.58 2.63 -6.29
N VAL A 37 -15.47 3.63 -6.42
CA VAL A 37 -15.43 4.84 -5.58
C VAL A 37 -15.64 4.49 -4.10
N LYS A 38 -16.63 3.63 -3.79
CA LYS A 38 -16.88 3.18 -2.41
C LYS A 38 -15.74 2.37 -1.82
N ALA A 39 -14.96 1.67 -2.66
CA ALA A 39 -13.85 0.84 -2.25
C ALA A 39 -12.57 1.63 -1.91
N GLU A 40 -12.45 2.89 -2.33
CA GLU A 40 -11.25 3.70 -2.14
C GLU A 40 -10.70 3.71 -0.70
N PRO A 41 -11.52 3.86 0.37
CA PRO A 41 -11.01 3.80 1.74
C PRO A 41 -10.40 2.43 2.08
N LYS A 42 -11.01 1.34 1.59
CA LYS A 42 -10.50 -0.01 1.81
C LYS A 42 -9.23 -0.29 1.02
N VAL A 43 -9.13 0.24 -0.21
CA VAL A 43 -7.90 0.17 -1.02
C VAL A 43 -6.75 0.89 -0.32
N LEU A 44 -6.99 2.10 0.19
CA LEU A 44 -5.99 2.85 0.94
C LEU A 44 -5.58 2.11 2.22
N GLU A 45 -6.53 1.50 2.93
CA GLU A 45 -6.25 0.65 4.08
C GLU A 45 -5.36 -0.55 3.72
N CYS A 46 -5.68 -1.27 2.64
CA CYS A 46 -4.88 -2.39 2.14
C CYS A 46 -3.45 -1.94 1.75
N ALA A 47 -3.33 -0.81 1.07
CA ALA A 47 -2.04 -0.27 0.65
C ALA A 47 -1.19 0.13 1.87
N ASN A 48 -1.81 0.75 2.88
CA ASN A 48 -1.16 1.07 4.15
C ASN A 48 -0.70 -0.20 4.88
N PHE A 49 -1.55 -1.23 4.98
CA PHE A 49 -1.15 -2.52 5.55
C PHE A 49 0.08 -3.10 4.86
N LEU A 50 0.08 -3.16 3.52
CA LEU A 50 1.19 -3.71 2.75
C LEU A 50 2.49 -2.90 2.91
N LEU A 51 2.40 -1.58 3.02
CA LEU A 51 3.54 -0.65 3.12
C LEU A 51 3.99 -0.36 4.57
N GLN A 52 3.25 -0.80 5.58
CA GLN A 52 3.59 -0.57 6.99
C GLN A 52 3.91 -1.85 7.76
N THR A 53 3.62 -3.01 7.17
CA THR A 53 3.96 -4.32 7.76
C THR A 53 5.10 -4.99 6.99
N PRO A 54 5.88 -5.87 7.66
CA PRO A 54 6.93 -6.62 7.00
C PRO A 54 6.47 -7.44 5.80
N HIS A 55 7.34 -7.56 4.81
CA HIS A 55 7.10 -8.42 3.67
C HIS A 55 7.20 -9.88 4.10
N GLU A 56 6.13 -10.62 3.86
CA GLU A 56 6.00 -12.03 4.13
C GLU A 56 5.41 -12.73 2.90
N LYS A 57 6.20 -13.56 2.25
CA LYS A 57 5.85 -14.17 0.95
C LYS A 57 4.61 -15.06 1.00
N ASN A 58 4.42 -15.80 2.10
CA ASN A 58 3.35 -16.79 2.24
C ASN A 58 2.25 -16.29 3.20
N ASN A 59 1.90 -15.01 3.12
CA ASN A 59 0.89 -14.39 3.96
C ASN A 59 -0.40 -14.15 3.16
N LEU A 60 -1.49 -14.84 3.55
CA LEU A 60 -2.78 -14.75 2.84
C LEU A 60 -3.40 -13.36 2.91
N ASN A 61 -3.26 -12.65 4.03
CA ASN A 61 -3.74 -11.28 4.16
C ASN A 61 -3.04 -10.35 3.15
N ARG A 62 -1.72 -10.51 2.97
CA ARG A 62 -0.98 -9.75 1.97
C ARG A 62 -1.42 -10.09 0.55
N LEU A 63 -1.65 -11.37 0.26
CA LEU A 63 -2.16 -11.82 -1.03
C LEU A 63 -3.54 -11.21 -1.32
N SER A 64 -4.50 -11.35 -0.41
CA SER A 64 -5.87 -10.84 -0.59
C SER A 64 -5.90 -9.31 -0.69
N ALA A 65 -5.14 -8.60 0.13
CA ALA A 65 -5.00 -7.15 0.04
C ALA A 65 -4.42 -6.72 -1.32
N THR A 66 -3.38 -7.42 -1.81
CA THR A 66 -2.79 -7.15 -3.12
C THR A 66 -3.79 -7.40 -4.25
N GLN A 67 -4.52 -8.52 -4.21
CA GLN A 67 -5.54 -8.84 -5.21
C GLN A 67 -6.68 -7.82 -5.23
N TYR A 68 -7.13 -7.35 -4.06
CA TYR A 68 -8.16 -6.33 -3.97
C TYR A 68 -7.71 -4.99 -4.57
N ILE A 69 -6.46 -4.58 -4.28
CA ILE A 69 -5.87 -3.37 -4.88
C ILE A 69 -5.78 -3.52 -6.40
N LEU A 70 -5.26 -4.63 -6.91
CA LEU A 70 -5.15 -4.86 -8.36
C LEU A 70 -6.51 -4.87 -9.04
N LYS A 71 -7.49 -5.54 -8.44
CA LYS A 71 -8.86 -5.54 -8.96
C LYS A 71 -9.44 -4.14 -9.01
N TRP A 72 -9.16 -3.32 -8.01
CA TRP A 72 -9.61 -1.93 -7.99
C TRP A 72 -8.90 -1.09 -9.06
N MET A 73 -7.59 -1.26 -9.24
CA MET A 73 -6.81 -0.57 -10.29
C MET A 73 -7.32 -0.88 -11.70
N GLU A 74 -7.84 -2.08 -11.94
CA GLU A 74 -8.38 -2.49 -13.25
C GLU A 74 -9.68 -1.76 -13.66
N GLY A 75 -10.49 -1.33 -12.69
CA GLY A 75 -11.85 -0.84 -12.98
C GLY A 75 -12.19 0.54 -12.44
N THR A 76 -11.26 1.19 -11.75
CA THR A 76 -11.39 2.60 -11.35
C THR A 76 -11.20 3.55 -12.54
N ASP A 77 -11.54 4.83 -12.37
CA ASP A 77 -11.39 5.89 -13.36
C ASP A 77 -9.98 6.52 -13.35
N TYR A 78 -9.19 6.28 -12.29
CA TYR A 78 -7.79 6.67 -12.26
C TYR A 78 -6.97 5.90 -13.31
N THR A 79 -6.08 6.62 -13.99
CA THR A 79 -5.13 6.03 -14.94
C THR A 79 -3.78 5.81 -14.26
N PHE A 80 -3.30 4.56 -14.25
CA PHE A 80 -1.99 4.20 -13.71
C PHE A 80 -0.99 3.96 -14.85
N ASN A 81 0.03 4.81 -14.94
CA ASN A 81 1.10 4.63 -15.92
C ASN A 81 2.20 3.73 -15.35
N ILE A 82 2.36 2.55 -15.97
CA ILE A 82 3.45 1.62 -15.69
C ILE A 82 4.38 1.63 -16.89
N ASP A 83 5.49 2.35 -16.77
CA ASP A 83 6.48 2.53 -17.83
C ASP A 83 7.80 1.79 -17.52
N SER A 84 8.81 2.00 -18.36
CA SER A 84 10.15 1.43 -18.14
C SER A 84 10.79 1.90 -16.83
N LYS A 85 10.43 3.07 -16.29
CA LYS A 85 10.99 3.55 -15.02
C LYS A 85 10.61 2.64 -13.87
N ALA A 86 9.36 2.14 -13.85
CA ALA A 86 8.91 1.16 -12.86
C ALA A 86 9.72 -0.14 -12.96
N VAL A 87 9.88 -0.69 -14.17
CA VAL A 87 10.62 -1.94 -14.41
C VAL A 87 12.10 -1.79 -14.04
N GLU A 88 12.74 -0.68 -14.41
CA GLU A 88 14.14 -0.41 -14.06
C GLU A 88 14.35 -0.19 -12.55
N LEU A 89 13.37 0.41 -11.87
CA LEU A 89 13.43 0.64 -10.42
C LEU A 89 13.40 -0.68 -9.66
N THR A 90 12.52 -1.59 -10.08
CA THR A 90 12.30 -2.87 -9.42
C THR A 90 13.19 -4.00 -9.95
N ASP A 91 13.90 -3.78 -11.05
CA ASP A 91 14.94 -4.68 -11.59
C ASP A 91 14.41 -6.11 -11.78
N GLY A 92 13.17 -6.24 -12.26
CA GLY A 92 12.47 -7.52 -12.43
C GLY A 92 12.10 -8.25 -11.13
N ASN A 93 12.27 -7.63 -9.96
CA ASN A 93 11.82 -8.18 -8.68
C ASN A 93 10.30 -8.02 -8.55
N ASN A 94 9.58 -9.14 -8.64
CA ASN A 94 8.11 -9.17 -8.58
C ASN A 94 7.54 -8.65 -7.26
N ASP A 95 8.22 -8.87 -6.13
CA ASP A 95 7.74 -8.41 -4.82
C ASP A 95 7.83 -6.87 -4.72
N LEU A 96 8.94 -6.30 -5.20
CA LEU A 96 9.10 -4.84 -5.28
C LEU A 96 8.17 -4.22 -6.33
N PHE A 97 7.94 -4.90 -7.45
CA PHE A 97 6.99 -4.46 -8.47
C PHE A 97 5.55 -4.50 -7.94
N GLY A 98 5.18 -5.52 -7.16
CA GLY A 98 3.91 -5.57 -6.44
C GLY A 98 3.75 -4.40 -5.46
N LEU A 99 4.81 -4.06 -4.71
CA LEU A 99 4.80 -2.88 -3.83
C LEU A 99 4.76 -1.56 -4.60
N TYR A 100 5.38 -1.47 -5.77
CA TYR A 100 5.27 -0.30 -6.66
C TYR A 100 3.82 -0.09 -7.06
N MET A 101 3.16 -1.13 -7.58
CA MET A 101 1.75 -1.06 -7.96
C MET A 101 0.84 -0.77 -6.76
N THR A 102 1.14 -1.33 -5.58
CA THR A 102 0.43 -1.02 -4.33
C THR A 102 0.55 0.46 -3.93
N SER A 103 1.71 1.05 -4.19
CA SER A 103 1.99 2.44 -3.80
C SER A 103 1.27 3.45 -4.70
N MET A 104 0.97 3.11 -5.96
CA MET A 104 0.31 4.05 -6.88
C MET A 104 -1.10 4.44 -6.41
N PRO A 105 -2.01 3.51 -6.05
CA PRO A 105 -3.29 3.83 -5.43
C PRO A 105 -3.13 4.63 -4.15
N LYS A 106 -2.18 4.30 -3.28
CA LYS A 106 -1.94 5.10 -2.06
C LYS A 106 -1.65 6.56 -2.41
N VAL A 107 -0.72 6.81 -3.33
CA VAL A 107 -0.35 8.17 -3.74
C VAL A 107 -1.54 8.91 -4.34
N VAL A 108 -2.25 8.29 -5.29
CA VAL A 108 -3.41 8.93 -5.94
C VAL A 108 -4.53 9.20 -4.93
N LEU A 109 -4.84 8.24 -4.06
CA LEU A 109 -5.93 8.37 -3.09
C LEU A 109 -5.62 9.34 -1.94
N GLU A 110 -4.34 9.56 -1.61
CA GLU A 110 -3.91 10.57 -0.63
C GLU A 110 -3.78 11.97 -1.22
N ASN A 111 -3.85 12.12 -2.56
CA ASN A 111 -3.73 13.39 -3.26
C ASN A 111 -4.92 13.65 -4.20
N LYS A 112 -6.11 13.12 -3.90
CA LYS A 112 -7.30 13.24 -4.77
C LYS A 112 -7.69 14.68 -5.14
N ASP A 113 -7.43 15.62 -4.24
CA ASP A 113 -7.74 17.03 -4.43
C ASP A 113 -6.71 17.75 -5.32
N THR A 114 -5.69 17.05 -5.82
CA THR A 114 -4.62 17.61 -6.65
C THR A 114 -4.28 16.63 -7.77
N GLU A 115 -4.55 17.03 -9.00
CA GLU A 115 -4.12 16.24 -10.16
C GLU A 115 -2.59 16.21 -10.23
N LEU A 116 -2.02 15.02 -10.08
CA LEU A 116 -0.58 14.79 -10.17
C LEU A 116 -0.21 14.30 -11.56
N ALA A 117 0.86 14.85 -12.13
CA ALA A 117 1.45 14.29 -13.33
C ALA A 117 2.02 12.89 -13.06
N ALA A 118 2.11 12.05 -14.11
CA ALA A 118 2.61 10.67 -13.98
C ALA A 118 4.01 10.60 -13.33
N ASP A 119 4.88 11.56 -13.63
CA ASP A 119 6.23 11.63 -13.04
C ASP A 119 6.19 12.02 -11.54
N GLU A 120 5.23 12.83 -11.12
CA GLU A 120 5.04 13.18 -9.70
C GLU A 120 4.53 11.97 -8.91
N VAL A 121 3.60 11.21 -9.48
CA VAL A 121 3.15 9.93 -8.89
C VAL A 121 4.32 8.96 -8.77
N HIS A 122 5.11 8.79 -9.83
CA HIS A 122 6.29 7.93 -9.81
C HIS A 122 7.27 8.32 -8.71
N ASN A 123 7.60 9.61 -8.59
CA ASN A 123 8.54 10.09 -7.59
C ASN A 123 8.05 9.82 -6.15
N LYS A 124 6.77 10.07 -5.86
CA LYS A 124 6.16 9.75 -4.55
C LYS A 124 6.16 8.23 -4.27
N VAL A 125 5.92 7.40 -5.30
CA VAL A 125 6.04 5.94 -5.17
C VAL A 125 7.48 5.53 -4.85
N VAL A 126 8.46 6.12 -5.51
CA VAL A 126 9.89 5.88 -5.24
C VAL A 126 10.22 6.21 -3.78
N GLU A 127 9.74 7.34 -3.26
CA GLU A 127 9.93 7.73 -1.85
C GLU A 127 9.36 6.67 -0.89
N LEU A 128 8.14 6.18 -1.15
CA LEU A 128 7.51 5.13 -0.35
C LEU A 128 8.32 3.83 -0.38
N LEU A 129 8.80 3.39 -1.54
CA LEU A 129 9.61 2.17 -1.65
C LEU A 129 10.98 2.31 -1.00
N VAL A 130 11.62 3.49 -1.12
CA VAL A 130 12.87 3.81 -0.44
C VAL A 130 12.66 3.73 1.07
N ALA A 131 11.61 4.36 1.61
CA ALA A 131 11.29 4.30 3.03
C ALA A 131 11.01 2.86 3.48
N TYR A 132 10.24 2.09 2.70
CA TYR A 132 9.94 0.70 2.98
C TYR A 132 11.20 -0.17 3.04
N CYS A 133 12.11 -0.03 2.08
CA CYS A 133 13.35 -0.80 2.02
C CYS A 133 14.42 -0.33 3.02
N LYS A 134 14.39 0.93 3.47
CA LYS A 134 15.27 1.44 4.53
C LYS A 134 14.97 0.78 5.87
N ASN A 135 13.72 0.38 6.11
CA ASN A 135 13.36 -0.34 7.31
C ASN A 135 13.73 -1.82 7.18
N GLU A 136 14.83 -2.23 7.79
CA GLU A 136 15.31 -3.62 7.76
C GLU A 136 14.28 -4.63 8.30
N LYS A 137 13.39 -4.19 9.20
CA LYS A 137 12.31 -5.03 9.73
C LYS A 137 11.30 -5.42 8.65
N ASN A 138 11.27 -4.71 7.52
CA ASN A 138 10.35 -5.01 6.44
C ASN A 138 10.77 -6.21 5.58
N ASN A 139 11.92 -6.83 5.83
CA ASN A 139 12.39 -8.03 5.12
C ASN A 139 12.45 -7.88 3.59
N MET A 140 12.59 -6.65 3.09
CA MET A 140 12.61 -6.34 1.67
C MET A 140 13.99 -5.82 1.25
N LYS A 141 14.64 -6.54 0.33
CA LYS A 141 15.96 -6.15 -0.17
C LYS A 141 15.80 -5.12 -1.31
N PRO A 142 16.38 -3.90 -1.19
CA PRO A 142 16.33 -2.92 -2.26
C PRO A 142 17.19 -3.34 -3.46
N THR A 143 16.74 -3.00 -4.67
CA THR A 143 17.53 -3.10 -5.91
C THR A 143 18.76 -2.19 -5.88
N LYS A 144 19.67 -2.34 -6.84
CA LYS A 144 20.80 -1.41 -7.01
C LYS A 144 20.33 0.03 -7.20
N LYS A 145 19.23 0.25 -7.95
CA LYS A 145 18.68 1.58 -8.21
C LYS A 145 18.10 2.19 -6.92
N LEU A 146 17.27 1.45 -6.19
CA LEU A 146 16.74 1.89 -4.88
C LEU A 146 17.86 2.19 -3.87
N LYS A 147 18.89 1.34 -3.78
CA LYS A 147 20.04 1.59 -2.91
C LYS A 147 20.78 2.89 -3.19
N LYS A 148 20.85 3.32 -4.46
CA LYS A 148 21.46 4.61 -4.83
C LYS A 148 20.62 5.79 -4.35
N LEU A 149 19.29 5.64 -4.38
CA LEU A 149 18.31 6.65 -3.96
C LEU A 149 18.14 6.73 -2.44
N MET A 150 18.64 5.74 -1.70
CA MET A 150 18.62 5.73 -0.24
C MET A 150 19.69 6.63 0.41
N LYS A 151 20.69 7.07 -0.36
CA LYS A 151 21.85 7.83 0.12
C LYS A 151 21.50 9.26 0.48
#